data_AF-A0A2I0NB17-F1
#
_entry.id   AF-A0A2I0NB17-F1
#
_cell.length_a   1.000
_cell.length_b   1.000
_cell.length_c   1.000
_cell.angle_alpha   90.00
_cell.angle_beta   90.00
_cell.angle_gamma   90.00
#
_symmetry.space_group_name_H-M   'P 1'
#
loop_
_entity.id
_entity.type
_entity.pdbx_description
1 polymer ?
#
loop_
_entity_poly.entity_id
_entity_poly.type
_entity_poly.pdbx_seq_one_letter_code
_entity_poly.pdbx_strand_id
1 'polypeptide(L)'
;MFFLLFLPLGINVNIFFNFFKNLGEFKVKFFNKLKLIQLSLYVKNGKLFLKGRKKEKQIDLKLSDENLIFYNEIQKSILKKIMLKKFQINLYVGIKDNPFLTSMLSGQLQMILGMVFGYLHTKNKEGRTITSVHTNFNEEMLVFEFSGKIYVSIITIFLSIIEAYFRKNKKYEVQKQYGK
;
A
#
# COMPACT_ATOMS: atom_id res chain seq x y z
N MET A 1 -7.53 28.06 -12.74
CA MET A 1 -6.81 26.90 -13.32
C MET A 1 -5.66 26.39 -12.45
N PHE A 2 -4.84 27.26 -11.86
CA PHE A 2 -3.73 26.88 -10.95
C PHE A 2 -4.15 26.10 -9.68
N PHE A 3 -5.40 26.25 -9.22
CA PHE A 3 -5.91 25.55 -8.03
C PHE A 3 -5.92 24.01 -8.15
N LEU A 4 -6.04 23.47 -9.38
CA LEU A 4 -6.01 22.02 -9.62
C LEU A 4 -4.62 21.40 -9.36
N LEU A 5 -3.55 22.19 -9.47
CA LEU A 5 -2.17 21.72 -9.29
C LEU A 5 -1.80 21.48 -7.82
N PHE A 6 -2.43 22.22 -6.90
CA PHE A 6 -2.25 22.06 -5.45
C PHE A 6 -3.15 21.00 -4.85
N LEU A 7 -4.08 20.45 -5.62
CA LEU A 7 -5.08 19.53 -5.13
C LEU A 7 -4.40 18.21 -4.76
N PRO A 8 -4.45 17.80 -3.47
CA PRO A 8 -3.74 16.62 -3.04
C PRO A 8 -4.46 15.40 -3.62
N LEU A 9 -3.76 14.64 -4.45
CA LEU A 9 -4.30 13.43 -5.07
C LEU A 9 -4.43 12.36 -4.00
N GLY A 10 -5.68 12.02 -3.65
CA GLY A 10 -5.97 10.98 -2.68
C GLY A 10 -5.91 9.60 -3.32
N ILE A 11 -4.86 8.84 -3.04
CA ILE A 11 -4.73 7.43 -3.42
C ILE A 11 -5.13 6.58 -2.22
N ASN A 12 -6.11 5.71 -2.41
CA ASN A 12 -6.54 4.73 -1.42
C ASN A 12 -6.08 3.34 -1.84
N VAL A 13 -5.30 2.70 -0.98
CA VAL A 13 -4.81 1.33 -1.16
C VAL A 13 -5.52 0.47 -0.13
N ASN A 14 -6.24 -0.54 -0.59
CA ASN A 14 -6.91 -1.50 0.26
C ASN A 14 -6.35 -2.90 -0.03
N ILE A 15 -5.91 -3.57 1.01
CA ILE A 15 -5.43 -4.95 1.00
C ILE A 15 -6.34 -5.74 1.92
N PHE A 16 -6.93 -6.80 1.40
CA PHE A 16 -7.81 -7.70 2.14
C PHE A 16 -7.24 -9.10 2.04
N PHE A 17 -7.24 -9.84 3.15
CA PHE A 17 -6.84 -11.24 3.16
C PHE A 17 -7.69 -12.03 4.16
N ASN A 18 -8.29 -13.12 3.70
CA ASN A 18 -9.04 -14.08 4.51
C ASN A 18 -8.27 -15.40 4.58
N PHE A 19 -7.81 -15.75 5.77
CA PHE A 19 -6.98 -16.94 6.02
C PHE A 19 -7.76 -18.23 5.77
N PHE A 20 -8.95 -18.38 6.34
CA PHE A 20 -9.75 -19.61 6.18
C PHE A 20 -10.15 -19.88 4.73
N LYS A 21 -10.47 -18.83 3.98
CA LYS A 21 -10.84 -18.96 2.56
C LYS A 21 -9.63 -18.97 1.62
N ASN A 22 -8.41 -18.72 2.13
CA ASN A 22 -7.19 -18.53 1.32
C ASN A 22 -7.37 -17.52 0.16
N LEU A 23 -8.15 -16.47 0.41
CA LEU A 23 -8.50 -15.44 -0.57
C LEU A 23 -7.95 -14.08 -0.13
N GLY A 24 -7.33 -13.35 -1.05
CA GLY A 24 -6.95 -11.96 -0.86
C GLY A 24 -7.42 -11.07 -2.01
N GLU A 25 -7.53 -9.78 -1.73
CA GLU A 25 -7.79 -8.74 -2.73
C GLU A 25 -6.83 -7.58 -2.48
N PHE A 26 -6.16 -7.12 -3.54
CA PHE A 26 -5.38 -5.90 -3.55
C PHE A 26 -6.05 -4.89 -4.47
N LYS A 27 -6.30 -3.68 -3.97
CA LYS A 27 -7.07 -2.67 -4.68
C LYS A 27 -6.49 -1.29 -4.50
N VAL A 28 -6.28 -0.59 -5.61
CA VAL A 28 -5.84 0.81 -5.63
C VAL A 28 -6.93 1.65 -6.27
N LYS A 29 -7.41 2.65 -5.54
CA LYS A 29 -8.41 3.62 -6.01
C LYS A 29 -7.86 5.04 -5.95
N PHE A 30 -8.22 5.84 -6.92
CA PHE A 30 -7.97 7.27 -6.98
C PHE A 30 -9.25 8.03 -6.58
N PHE A 31 -9.14 8.98 -5.65
CA PHE A 31 -10.26 9.73 -5.06
C PHE A 31 -11.45 8.87 -4.60
N ASN A 32 -11.21 7.64 -4.13
CA ASN A 32 -12.23 6.64 -3.78
C ASN A 32 -13.19 6.21 -4.91
N LYS A 33 -13.18 6.87 -6.08
CA LYS A 33 -14.12 6.63 -7.19
C LYS A 33 -13.48 5.82 -8.32
N LEU A 34 -12.28 6.21 -8.76
CA LEU A 34 -11.63 5.62 -9.93
C LEU A 34 -10.77 4.43 -9.51
N LYS A 35 -11.19 3.20 -9.84
CA LYS A 35 -10.38 1.99 -9.59
C LYS A 35 -9.24 1.93 -10.61
N LEU A 36 -7.99 2.07 -10.14
CA LEU A 36 -6.80 1.95 -10.99
C LEU A 36 -6.41 0.48 -11.14
N ILE A 37 -6.32 -0.23 -10.02
CA ILE A 37 -5.85 -1.62 -9.97
C ILE A 37 -6.78 -2.41 -9.05
N GLN A 38 -7.14 -3.62 -9.47
CA GLN A 38 -7.80 -4.61 -8.64
C GLN A 38 -7.24 -5.99 -9.01
N LEU A 39 -6.59 -6.64 -8.06
CA LEU A 39 -5.98 -7.95 -8.17
C LEU A 39 -6.59 -8.85 -7.11
N SER A 40 -7.01 -10.06 -7.50
CA SER A 40 -7.42 -11.09 -6.55
C SER A 40 -6.28 -12.07 -6.37
N LEU A 41 -5.95 -12.35 -5.11
CA LEU A 41 -4.94 -13.31 -4.67
C LEU A 41 -5.68 -14.55 -4.19
N TYR A 42 -5.21 -15.74 -4.55
CA TYR A 42 -5.69 -16.96 -3.90
C TYR A 42 -4.57 -17.99 -3.79
N VAL A 43 -4.55 -18.75 -2.70
CA VAL A 43 -3.57 -19.81 -2.51
C VAL A 43 -4.23 -21.14 -2.87
N LYS A 44 -3.64 -21.88 -3.82
CA LYS A 44 -4.06 -23.22 -4.21
C LYS A 44 -2.85 -24.13 -4.27
N ASN A 45 -2.89 -25.29 -3.62
CA ASN A 45 -1.81 -26.27 -3.58
C ASN A 45 -0.45 -25.66 -3.13
N GLY A 46 -0.47 -24.78 -2.13
CA GLY A 46 0.74 -24.09 -1.63
C GLY A 46 1.33 -23.04 -2.58
N LYS A 47 0.67 -22.73 -3.71
CA LYS A 47 1.10 -21.71 -4.67
C LYS A 47 0.15 -20.51 -4.63
N LEU A 48 0.71 -19.31 -4.69
CA LEU A 48 -0.03 -18.04 -4.69
C LEU A 48 -0.33 -17.63 -6.14
N PHE A 49 -1.61 -17.51 -6.48
CA PHE A 49 -2.09 -17.12 -7.80
C PHE A 49 -2.63 -15.70 -7.80
N LEU A 50 -2.25 -14.92 -8.82
CA LEU A 50 -2.69 -13.54 -9.04
C LEU A 50 -3.67 -13.49 -10.21
N LYS A 51 -4.95 -13.19 -9.95
CA LYS A 51 -5.96 -13.00 -11.00
C LYS A 51 -6.21 -11.50 -11.22
N GLY A 52 -5.74 -10.98 -12.36
CA GLY A 52 -6.06 -9.64 -12.85
C GLY A 52 -7.32 -9.60 -13.72
N ARG A 53 -7.90 -8.40 -13.91
CA ARG A 53 -9.15 -8.18 -14.68
C ARG A 53 -9.08 -8.47 -16.19
N LYS A 54 -7.91 -8.43 -16.82
CA LYS A 54 -7.77 -8.59 -18.28
C LYS A 54 -6.44 -9.28 -18.63
N LYS A 55 -6.44 -10.61 -18.67
CA LYS A 55 -5.36 -11.51 -19.13
C LYS A 55 -4.04 -11.44 -18.33
N GLU A 56 -3.43 -12.60 -18.13
CA GLU A 56 -1.99 -12.68 -17.85
C GLU A 56 -1.25 -12.02 -19.03
N LYS A 57 -0.60 -10.89 -18.77
CA LYS A 57 0.37 -10.30 -19.68
C LYS A 57 1.72 -10.40 -19.00
N GLN A 58 2.56 -11.28 -19.49
CA GLN A 58 3.99 -11.25 -19.23
C GLN A 58 4.54 -10.05 -20.01
N ILE A 59 4.75 -8.93 -19.30
CA ILE A 59 5.46 -7.78 -19.87
C ILE A 59 6.93 -8.05 -19.57
N ASP A 60 7.67 -8.54 -20.56
CA ASP A 60 9.13 -8.55 -20.50
C ASP A 60 9.60 -7.10 -20.57
N LEU A 61 9.72 -6.48 -19.40
CA LEU A 61 10.37 -5.20 -19.22
C LEU A 61 11.86 -5.40 -19.48
N LYS A 62 12.29 -5.29 -20.75
CA LYS A 62 13.69 -5.00 -21.09
C LYS A 62 14.00 -3.56 -20.62
N LEU A 63 14.19 -3.42 -19.31
CA LEU A 63 14.66 -2.19 -18.68
C LEU A 63 16.15 -2.09 -18.99
N SER A 64 16.53 -1.17 -19.89
CA SER A 64 17.92 -0.72 -19.95
C SER A 64 18.32 -0.12 -18.60
N ASP A 65 19.57 -0.33 -18.17
CA ASP A 65 20.09 0.15 -16.87
C ASP A 65 19.85 1.65 -16.66
N GLU A 66 19.85 2.42 -17.75
CA GLU A 66 19.61 3.87 -17.77
C GLU A 66 18.20 4.27 -17.30
N ASN A 67 17.20 3.47 -17.67
CA ASN A 67 15.80 3.72 -17.33
C ASN A 67 15.49 3.28 -15.90
N LEU A 68 16.20 2.26 -15.41
CA LEU A 68 16.17 1.81 -14.03
C LEU A 68 16.68 2.88 -13.06
N ILE A 69 17.79 3.55 -13.41
CA ILE A 69 18.32 4.66 -12.60
C ILE A 69 17.30 5.81 -12.52
N PHE A 70 16.71 6.20 -13.65
CA PHE A 70 15.72 7.26 -13.68
C PHE A 70 14.47 6.94 -12.86
N TYR A 71 13.91 5.73 -13.03
CA TYR A 71 12.74 5.28 -12.29
C TYR A 71 13.01 5.23 -10.78
N ASN A 72 14.17 4.71 -10.37
CA ASN A 72 14.56 4.64 -8.97
C ASN A 72 14.72 6.03 -8.34
N GLU A 73 15.26 7.02 -9.07
CA GLU A 73 15.37 8.40 -8.58
C GLU A 73 13.99 9.07 -8.47
N ILE A 74 13.08 8.86 -9.43
CA ILE A 74 11.68 9.31 -9.33
C ILE A 74 11.02 8.70 -8.10
N GLN A 75 11.11 7.39 -7.94
CA GLN A 75 10.52 6.68 -6.80
C GLN A 75 11.04 7.23 -5.48
N LYS A 76 12.35 7.46 -5.35
CA LYS A 76 12.96 8.05 -4.14
C LYS A 76 12.46 9.47 -3.88
N SER A 77 12.40 10.34 -4.89
CA SER A 77 11.90 11.71 -4.70
C SER A 77 10.41 11.75 -4.34
N ILE A 78 9.60 10.88 -4.96
CA ILE A 78 8.17 10.77 -4.65
C ILE A 78 7.96 10.22 -3.23
N LEU A 79 8.65 9.15 -2.84
CA LEU A 79 8.51 8.55 -1.51
C LEU A 79 8.85 9.53 -0.37
N LYS A 80 9.84 10.40 -0.57
CA LYS A 80 10.20 11.45 0.41
C LYS A 80 9.12 12.52 0.58
N LYS A 81 8.27 12.72 -0.43
CA LYS A 81 7.28 13.79 -0.47
C LYS A 81 5.83 13.28 -0.38
N ILE A 82 5.65 11.96 -0.28
CA ILE A 82 4.37 11.31 0.00
C ILE A 82 4.03 11.52 1.48
N MET A 83 2.84 12.06 1.75
CA MET A 83 2.29 12.11 3.10
C MET A 83 1.26 11.00 3.30
N LEU A 84 1.57 10.08 4.22
CA LEU A 84 0.61 9.10 4.70
C LEU A 84 -0.36 9.78 5.67
N LYS A 85 -1.57 10.14 5.22
CA LYS A 85 -2.53 10.87 6.06
C LYS A 85 -3.38 9.95 6.94
N LYS A 86 -3.76 8.79 6.41
CA LYS A 86 -4.56 7.82 7.14
C LYS A 86 -4.03 6.43 6.87
N PHE A 87 -3.87 5.65 7.93
CA PHE A 87 -3.63 4.22 7.83
C PHE A 87 -4.63 3.52 8.73
N GLN A 88 -5.32 2.53 8.21
CA GLN A 88 -6.35 1.81 8.92
C GLN A 88 -6.08 0.32 8.81
N ILE A 89 -6.14 -0.37 9.94
CA ILE A 89 -6.13 -1.83 10.01
C ILE A 89 -7.43 -2.28 10.65
N ASN A 90 -8.13 -3.17 9.97
CA ASN A 90 -9.27 -3.88 10.53
C ASN A 90 -8.93 -5.37 10.58
N LEU A 91 -9.10 -5.99 11.74
CA LEU A 91 -9.10 -7.44 11.88
C LEU A 91 -10.53 -7.90 12.07
N TYR A 92 -10.91 -8.99 11.43
CA TYR A 92 -12.17 -9.68 11.70
C TYR A 92 -11.87 -11.08 12.18
N VAL A 93 -12.38 -11.43 13.35
CA VAL A 93 -12.10 -12.70 14.02
C VAL A 93 -13.41 -13.36 14.40
N GLY A 94 -13.51 -14.65 14.10
CA GLY A 94 -14.65 -15.49 14.41
C GLY A 94 -14.23 -16.95 14.50
N ILE A 95 -14.59 -17.59 15.61
CA ILE A 95 -14.54 -19.06 15.74
C ILE A 95 -15.98 -19.51 15.87
N LYS A 96 -16.44 -20.25 14.87
CA LYS A 96 -17.81 -20.75 14.81
C LYS A 96 -18.11 -21.59 16.06
N ASP A 97 -19.29 -21.38 16.63
CA ASP A 97 -19.81 -22.13 17.78
C ASP A 97 -18.95 -21.99 19.06
N ASN A 98 -18.01 -21.03 19.11
CA ASN A 98 -17.23 -20.73 20.31
C ASN A 98 -17.12 -19.22 20.59
N PRO A 99 -18.18 -18.61 21.15
CA PRO A 99 -18.20 -17.18 21.46
C PRO A 99 -17.17 -16.75 22.49
N PHE A 100 -16.85 -17.64 23.44
CA PHE A 100 -15.87 -17.39 24.49
C PHE A 100 -14.46 -17.23 23.89
N LEU A 101 -13.99 -18.21 23.10
CA LEU A 101 -12.69 -18.12 22.44
C LEU A 101 -12.63 -16.95 21.46
N THR A 102 -13.71 -16.70 20.72
CA THR A 102 -13.77 -15.57 19.78
C THR A 102 -13.58 -14.24 20.51
N SER A 103 -14.27 -14.04 21.64
CA SER A 103 -14.13 -12.82 22.45
C SER A 103 -12.72 -12.67 23.03
N MET A 104 -12.15 -13.76 23.54
CA MET A 104 -10.81 -13.79 24.12
C MET A 104 -9.75 -13.43 23.07
N LEU A 105 -9.80 -14.04 21.89
CA LEU A 105 -8.88 -13.75 20.79
C LEU A 105 -9.01 -12.32 20.28
N SER A 106 -10.25 -11.85 20.08
CA SER A 106 -10.49 -10.47 19.67
C SER A 106 -9.91 -9.46 20.67
N GLY A 107 -10.11 -9.70 21.98
CA GLY A 107 -9.57 -8.86 23.04
C GLY A 107 -8.04 -8.82 23.03
N GLN A 108 -7.39 -9.98 22.93
CA GLN A 108 -5.93 -10.08 22.85
C GLN A 108 -5.37 -9.36 21.60
N LEU A 109 -5.97 -9.58 20.43
CA LEU A 109 -5.55 -8.93 19.19
C LEU A 109 -5.74 -7.42 19.24
N GLN A 110 -6.83 -6.94 19.83
CA GLN A 110 -7.07 -5.51 20.01
C GLN A 110 -6.00 -4.89 20.91
N MET A 111 -5.61 -5.58 21.99
CA MET A 111 -4.56 -5.14 22.89
C MET A 111 -3.19 -5.07 22.18
N ILE A 112 -2.82 -6.13 21.45
CA ILE A 112 -1.56 -6.19 20.69
C ILE A 112 -1.51 -5.08 19.63
N LEU A 113 -2.57 -4.91 18.84
CA LEU A 113 -2.66 -3.82 17.87
C LEU A 113 -2.57 -2.46 18.57
N GLY A 114 -3.25 -2.28 19.70
CA GLY A 114 -3.18 -1.06 20.50
C GLY A 114 -1.75 -0.71 20.90
N MET A 115 -0.97 -1.69 21.38
CA MET A 115 0.44 -1.49 21.76
C MET A 115 1.32 -1.11 20.56
N VAL A 116 1.25 -1.90 19.48
CA VAL A 116 2.05 -1.67 18.27
C VAL A 116 1.76 -0.30 17.67
N PHE A 117 0.48 0.06 17.56
CA PHE A 117 0.09 1.32 16.95
C PHE A 117 0.23 2.52 17.88
N GLY A 118 0.10 2.34 19.19
CA GLY A 118 0.49 3.34 20.18
C GLY A 118 1.95 3.71 20.01
N TYR A 119 2.84 2.72 19.91
CA TYR A 119 4.26 2.95 19.65
C TYR A 119 4.50 3.66 18.31
N LEU A 120 3.88 3.21 17.22
CA LEU A 120 4.03 3.86 15.91
C LEU A 120 3.53 5.31 15.91
N HIS A 121 2.46 5.61 16.65
CA HIS A 121 1.92 6.97 16.75
C HIS A 121 2.87 7.92 17.48
N THR A 122 3.61 7.43 18.49
CA THR A 122 4.65 8.25 19.15
C THR A 122 5.79 8.65 18.19
N LYS A 123 6.10 7.81 17.19
CA LYS A 123 7.12 8.08 16.17
C LYS A 123 6.63 8.95 15.02
N ASN A 124 5.37 8.80 14.61
CA ASN A 124 4.77 9.52 13.47
C ASN A 124 3.55 10.34 13.91
N LYS A 125 3.77 11.63 14.19
CA LYS A 125 2.74 12.55 14.70
C LYS A 125 1.77 13.08 13.63
N GLU A 126 2.15 13.04 12.35
CA GLU A 126 1.39 13.72 11.27
C GLU A 126 0.31 12.84 10.61
N GLY A 127 0.29 11.53 10.89
CA GLY A 127 -0.64 10.57 10.30
C GLY A 127 -1.66 10.06 11.31
N ARG A 128 -2.91 9.88 10.88
CA ARG A 128 -3.94 9.23 11.70
C ARG A 128 -3.91 7.73 11.46
N THR A 129 -3.60 6.98 12.50
CA THR A 129 -3.73 5.52 12.48
C THR A 129 -5.04 5.09 13.14
N ILE A 130 -5.78 4.19 12.51
CA ILE A 130 -7.01 3.60 13.05
C ILE A 130 -6.82 2.09 13.11
N THR A 131 -7.03 1.49 14.27
CA THR A 131 -7.07 0.04 14.42
C THR A 131 -8.44 -0.37 14.94
N SER A 132 -8.98 -1.45 14.40
CA SER A 132 -10.21 -2.04 14.90
C SER A 132 -10.16 -3.55 14.79
N VAL A 133 -10.63 -4.23 15.82
CA VAL A 133 -10.90 -5.66 15.81
C VAL A 133 -12.41 -5.85 15.88
N HIS A 134 -12.95 -6.55 14.89
CA HIS A 134 -14.35 -6.91 14.79
C HIS A 134 -14.52 -8.38 15.15
N THR A 135 -15.48 -8.64 16.02
CA THR A 135 -15.79 -9.98 16.51
C THR A 135 -17.03 -10.50 15.80
N ASN A 136 -16.97 -11.71 15.25
CA ASN A 136 -18.13 -12.40 14.68
C ASN A 136 -18.29 -13.78 15.34
N PHE A 137 -19.41 -13.99 16.03
CA PHE A 137 -19.66 -15.22 16.78
C PHE A 137 -20.24 -16.37 15.94
N ASN A 138 -20.77 -16.05 14.75
CA ASN A 138 -21.57 -16.98 13.95
C ASN A 138 -20.80 -17.55 12.76
N GLU A 139 -19.63 -17.01 12.45
CA GLU A 139 -18.85 -17.36 11.27
C GLU A 139 -17.40 -17.64 11.66
N GLU A 140 -16.82 -18.67 11.07
CA GLU A 140 -15.38 -18.92 11.18
C GLU A 140 -14.64 -17.99 10.23
N MET A 141 -13.89 -17.04 10.79
CA MET A 141 -13.15 -16.07 10.01
C MET A 141 -11.91 -15.56 10.73
N LEU A 142 -10.89 -15.30 9.94
CA LEU A 142 -9.70 -14.57 10.33
C LEU A 142 -9.31 -13.74 9.12
N VAL A 143 -9.69 -12.46 9.16
CA VAL A 143 -9.53 -11.53 8.05
C VAL A 143 -8.68 -10.36 8.48
N PHE A 144 -7.72 -10.02 7.62
CA PHE A 144 -6.87 -8.86 7.77
C PHE A 144 -7.18 -7.88 6.65
N GLU A 145 -7.61 -6.69 7.01
CA GLU A 145 -7.85 -5.59 6.08
C GLU A 145 -6.92 -4.42 6.42
N PHE A 146 -6.10 -4.01 5.46
CA PHE A 146 -5.24 -2.84 5.53
C PHE A 146 -5.74 -1.80 4.54
N SER A 147 -6.03 -0.60 5.00
CA SER A 147 -6.48 0.52 4.19
C SER A 147 -5.59 1.74 4.42
N GLY A 148 -4.81 2.12 3.42
CA GLY A 148 -3.96 3.31 3.45
C GLY A 148 -4.51 4.42 2.57
N LYS A 149 -4.49 5.66 3.07
CA LYS A 149 -4.77 6.88 2.30
C LYS A 149 -3.50 7.72 2.21
N ILE A 150 -2.99 7.80 1.00
CA ILE A 150 -1.81 8.58 0.65
C ILE A 150 -2.27 9.83 -0.09
N TYR A 151 -1.68 10.97 0.24
CA TYR A 151 -1.82 12.17 -0.54
C TYR A 151 -0.49 12.58 -1.14
N VAL A 152 -0.52 12.86 -2.44
CA VAL A 152 0.61 13.44 -3.16
C VAL A 152 0.10 14.57 -4.04
N SER A 153 0.78 15.72 -4.04
CA SER A 153 0.42 16.82 -4.93
C SER A 153 0.91 16.55 -6.35
N ILE A 154 0.17 17.00 -7.37
CA ILE A 154 0.59 16.91 -8.77
C ILE A 154 1.91 17.65 -8.98
N ILE A 155 2.09 18.81 -8.35
CA ILE A 155 3.34 19.59 -8.42
C ILE A 155 4.50 18.76 -7.87
N THR A 156 4.28 18.02 -6.78
CA THR A 156 5.28 17.14 -6.20
C THR A 156 5.73 16.05 -7.18
N ILE A 157 4.80 15.45 -7.91
CA ILE A 157 5.11 14.45 -8.94
C ILE A 157 5.93 15.11 -10.06
N PHE A 158 5.46 16.25 -10.59
CA PHE A 158 6.16 16.98 -11.66
C PHE A 158 7.58 17.40 -11.26
N LEU A 159 7.75 18.00 -10.09
CA LEU A 159 9.06 18.39 -9.57
C LEU A 159 9.96 17.16 -9.36
N SER A 160 9.41 16.02 -8.94
CA SER A 160 10.19 14.78 -8.78
C SER A 160 10.68 14.24 -10.13
N ILE A 161 9.88 14.35 -11.19
CA ILE A 161 10.29 13.99 -12.55
C ILE A 161 11.42 14.91 -13.04
N ILE A 162 11.28 16.22 -12.82
CA ILE A 162 12.29 17.22 -13.20
C ILE A 162 13.60 16.97 -12.43
N GLU A 163 13.53 16.80 -11.11
CA GLU A 163 14.68 16.47 -10.25
C GLU A 163 15.39 15.20 -10.71
N ALA A 164 14.62 14.14 -11.03
CA ALA A 164 15.18 12.88 -11.50
C ALA A 164 15.88 13.03 -12.86
N TYR A 165 15.35 13.86 -13.76
CA TYR A 165 15.96 14.13 -15.06
C TYR A 165 17.32 14.82 -14.90
N PHE A 166 17.39 15.88 -14.08
CA PHE A 166 18.65 16.56 -13.81
C PHE A 166 19.67 15.67 -13.09
N ARG A 167 19.23 14.84 -12.14
CA ARG A 167 20.11 13.89 -11.42
C ARG A 167 20.63 12.78 -12.32
N LYS A 168 19.81 12.28 -13.25
CA LYS A 168 20.26 11.34 -14.30
C LYS A 168 21.40 11.99 -15.07
N ASN A 169 21.17 13.16 -15.67
CA ASN A 169 22.17 13.84 -16.50
C ASN A 169 23.49 14.10 -15.75
N LYS A 170 23.43 14.55 -14.49
CA LYS A 170 24.63 14.76 -13.67
C LYS A 170 25.39 13.47 -13.36
N LYS A 171 24.68 12.36 -13.09
CA LYS A 171 25.34 11.04 -12.89
C LYS A 171 25.99 10.54 -14.17
N TYR A 172 25.37 10.78 -15.34
CA TYR A 172 25.97 10.46 -16.63
C TYR A 172 27.25 11.26 -16.89
N GLU A 173 27.25 12.57 -16.62
CA GLU A 173 28.45 13.40 -16.76
C GLU A 173 29.59 12.93 -15.85
N VAL A 174 29.29 12.60 -14.59
CA VAL A 174 30.28 12.06 -13.65
C VAL A 174 30.78 10.69 -14.10
N GLN A 175 29.91 9.78 -14.57
CA GLN A 175 30.36 8.50 -15.14
C GLN A 175 31.19 8.68 -16.42
N LYS A 176 30.95 9.73 -17.21
CA LYS A 176 31.74 10.04 -18.40
C LYS A 176 33.09 10.70 -18.07
N GLN A 177 33.17 11.43 -16.96
CA GLN A 177 34.41 12.06 -16.47
C GLN A 177 35.31 11.10 -15.68
N TYR A 178 34.72 10.12 -14.98
CA TYR A 178 35.45 9.19 -14.10
C TYR A 178 35.40 7.72 -14.55
N GLY A 179 34.67 7.41 -15.63
CA GLY A 179 34.65 6.10 -16.28
C GLY A 179 35.81 5.97 -17.25
N LYS A 180 36.84 5.24 -16.82
CA LYS A 180 37.66 4.39 -17.69
C LYS A 180 36.85 3.16 -18.09
#